data_AF-A0A963RT76-F1
#
_entry.id   AF-A0A963RT76-F1
#
_cell.length_a   1.000
_cell.length_b   1.000
_cell.length_c   1.000
_cell.angle_alpha   90.00
_cell.angle_beta   90.00
_cell.angle_gamma   90.00
#
_symmetry.space_group_name_H-M   'P 1'
#
loop_
_entity.id
_entity.type
_entity.pdbx_description
1 polymer ?
#
loop_
_entity_poly.entity_id
_entity_poly.type
_entity_poly.pdbx_seq_one_letter_code
_entity_poly.pdbx_strand_id
1 'polypeptide(L)'
;MSAPAHIEHPPLEGSARTIGTIALSAATFMNALDSSIANVSLPAISGDLGVSPIQGTWVITSFAVANAIAVPLTGWLTQRIGQVRLFVTSVMLFV
;
A
#
# COMPACT_ATOMS: atom_id res chain seq x y z
N MET A 1 -0.19 26.49 24.23
CA MET A 1 0.29 25.45 23.29
C MET A 1 -0.45 25.69 21.98
N SER A 2 0.15 26.44 21.06
CA SER A 2 -0.51 26.92 19.84
C SER A 2 -0.70 25.75 18.87
N ALA A 3 -1.95 25.45 18.49
CA ALA A 3 -2.24 24.41 17.50
C ALA A 3 -1.53 24.73 16.18
N PRO A 4 -0.95 23.72 15.48
CA PRO A 4 -0.33 23.95 14.18
C PRO A 4 -1.36 24.51 13.20
N ALA A 5 -1.03 25.60 12.52
CA ALA A 5 -1.89 26.22 11.52
C ALA A 5 -2.18 25.20 10.41
N HIS A 6 -3.46 24.82 10.26
CA HIS A 6 -3.91 23.97 9.17
C HIS A 6 -3.74 24.76 7.87
N ILE A 7 -2.74 24.39 7.07
CA ILE A 7 -2.57 24.96 5.73
C ILE A 7 -3.60 24.28 4.85
N GLU A 8 -4.65 25.01 4.51
CA GLU A 8 -5.66 24.58 3.55
C GLU A 8 -5.01 24.58 2.16
N HIS A 9 -4.70 23.39 1.64
CA HIS A 9 -4.23 23.28 0.27
C HIS A 9 -5.41 23.58 -0.66
N PRO A 10 -5.25 24.46 -1.67
CA PRO A 10 -6.28 24.71 -2.66
C PRO A 10 -6.74 23.36 -3.23
N PRO A 11 -8.06 23.14 -3.39
CA PRO A 11 -8.54 21.92 -4.02
C PRO A 11 -7.85 21.79 -5.37
N LEU A 12 -7.38 20.58 -5.70
CA LEU A 12 -6.84 20.32 -7.02
C LEU A 12 -7.91 20.74 -8.04
N GLU A 13 -7.54 21.45 -9.11
CA GLU A 13 -8.47 21.89 -10.17
C GLU A 13 -7.98 21.43 -11.55
N GLY A 14 -8.93 21.24 -12.48
CA GLY A 14 -8.64 20.84 -13.85
C GLY A 14 -7.87 19.51 -13.97
N SER A 15 -6.80 19.52 -14.77
CA SER A 15 -5.99 18.35 -15.10
C SER A 15 -5.28 17.72 -13.90
N ALA A 16 -4.92 18.52 -12.89
CA ALA A 16 -4.26 18.03 -11.69
C ALA A 16 -5.15 17.10 -10.86
N ARG A 17 -6.48 17.31 -10.84
CA ARG A 17 -7.45 16.38 -10.22
C ARG A 17 -7.44 15.05 -10.93
N THR A 18 -7.56 15.06 -12.25
CA THR A 18 -7.63 13.85 -13.06
C THR A 18 -6.36 13.02 -12.90
N ILE A 19 -5.20 13.65 -12.92
CA ILE A 19 -3.91 12.97 -12.68
C ILE A 19 -3.85 12.42 -11.25
N GLY A 20 -4.26 13.20 -10.25
CA GLY A 20 -4.30 12.73 -8.85
C GLY A 20 -5.24 11.54 -8.65
N THR A 21 -6.42 11.56 -9.28
CA THR A 21 -7.38 10.45 -9.25
C THR A 21 -6.81 9.22 -9.93
N ILE A 22 -6.23 9.36 -11.14
CA ILE A 22 -5.61 8.23 -11.85
C ILE A 22 -4.47 7.64 -11.03
N ALA A 23 -3.62 8.47 -10.43
CA ALA A 23 -2.52 8.02 -9.58
C ALA A 23 -3.02 7.25 -8.36
N LEU A 24 -4.06 7.75 -7.69
CA LEU A 24 -4.65 7.08 -6.53
C LEU A 24 -5.36 5.77 -6.91
N SER A 25 -6.07 5.75 -8.05
CA SER A 25 -6.69 4.55 -8.60
C SER A 25 -5.66 3.51 -8.98
N ALA A 26 -4.55 3.91 -9.61
CA ALA A 26 -3.46 3.01 -9.96
C ALA A 26 -2.79 2.43 -8.69
N ALA A 27 -2.56 3.25 -7.67
CA ALA A 27 -2.02 2.80 -6.39
C ALA A 27 -2.96 1.78 -5.70
N THR A 28 -4.26 2.07 -5.69
CA THR A 28 -5.28 1.15 -5.15
C THR A 28 -5.35 -0.16 -5.94
N PHE A 29 -5.28 -0.06 -7.27
CA PHE A 29 -5.25 -1.22 -8.15
C PHE A 29 -4.03 -2.09 -7.90
N MET A 30 -2.84 -1.48 -7.73
CA MET A 30 -1.60 -2.21 -7.47
C MET A 30 -1.68 -3.01 -6.17
N ASN A 31 -2.25 -2.41 -5.11
CA ASN A 31 -2.47 -3.11 -3.84
C ASN A 31 -3.38 -4.35 -4.00
N ALA A 32 -4.45 -4.25 -4.79
CA ALA A 32 -5.34 -5.37 -5.07
C ALA A 32 -4.63 -6.44 -5.93
N LEU A 33 -3.85 -6.01 -6.92
CA LEU A 33 -3.09 -6.88 -7.81
C LEU A 33 -2.06 -7.72 -7.03
N ASP A 34 -1.31 -7.12 -6.10
CA ASP A 34 -0.33 -7.84 -5.26
C ASP A 34 -0.99 -8.95 -4.44
N SER A 35 -2.16 -8.63 -3.85
CA SER A 35 -2.95 -9.59 -3.08
C SER A 35 -3.44 -10.74 -3.95
N SER A 36 -3.88 -10.46 -5.18
CA SER A 36 -4.29 -11.48 -6.15
C SER A 36 -3.12 -12.36 -6.59
N ILE A 37 -1.94 -11.79 -6.87
CA ILE A 37 -0.75 -12.56 -7.23
C ILE A 37 -0.38 -13.53 -6.12
N ALA A 38 -0.34 -13.07 -4.86
CA ALA A 38 -0.06 -13.93 -3.73
C ALA A 38 -1.09 -15.07 -3.63
N ASN A 39 -2.38 -14.77 -3.71
CA ASN A 39 -3.44 -15.79 -3.57
C ASN A 39 -3.43 -16.84 -4.70
N VAL A 40 -3.10 -16.46 -5.94
CA VAL A 40 -3.11 -17.37 -7.10
C VAL A 40 -1.79 -18.14 -7.23
N SER A 41 -0.65 -17.48 -7.01
CA SER A 41 0.66 -18.06 -7.32
C SER A 41 1.17 -18.96 -6.20
N LEU A 42 0.80 -18.67 -4.95
CA LEU A 42 1.36 -19.37 -3.80
C LEU A 42 0.96 -20.85 -3.69
N PRO A 43 -0.29 -21.25 -4.01
CA PRO A 43 -0.64 -22.66 -4.13
C PRO A 43 0.16 -23.38 -5.23
N ALA A 44 0.39 -22.72 -6.37
CA ALA A 44 1.17 -23.28 -7.47
C ALA A 44 2.65 -23.49 -7.06
N ILE A 45 3.27 -22.46 -6.48
CA ILE A 45 4.65 -22.54 -5.94
C ILE A 45 4.77 -23.62 -4.86
N SER A 46 3.77 -23.75 -3.97
CA SER A 46 3.76 -24.78 -2.93
C SER A 46 3.67 -26.19 -3.53
N GLY A 47 2.87 -26.36 -4.59
CA GLY A 47 2.78 -27.60 -5.35
C GLY A 47 4.09 -27.98 -6.04
N ASP A 48 4.74 -27.00 -6.68
CA ASP A 48 6.01 -27.19 -7.40
C ASP A 48 7.18 -27.51 -6.46
N LEU A 49 7.18 -26.94 -5.25
CA LEU A 49 8.22 -27.16 -4.24
C LEU A 49 7.94 -28.37 -3.32
N GLY A 50 6.82 -29.09 -3.51
CA GLY A 50 6.41 -30.20 -2.63
C GLY A 50 6.12 -29.77 -1.19
N VAL A 51 5.84 -28.48 -0.98
CA VAL A 51 5.58 -27.87 0.31
C VAL A 51 4.11 -28.04 0.70
N SER A 52 3.86 -28.34 1.98
CA SER A 52 2.50 -28.50 2.50
C SER A 52 1.63 -27.26 2.26
N PRO A 53 0.36 -27.40 1.80
CA PRO A 53 -0.58 -26.30 1.61
C PRO A 53 -0.76 -25.39 2.84
N ILE A 54 -0.52 -25.93 4.04
CA ILE A 54 -0.54 -25.18 5.31
C ILE A 54 0.49 -24.05 5.31
N GLN A 55 1.68 -24.25 4.71
CA GLN A 55 2.68 -23.18 4.63
C GLN A 55 2.19 -22.05 3.71
N GLY A 56 1.48 -22.37 2.63
CA GLY A 56 0.83 -21.38 1.78
C GLY A 56 -0.19 -20.52 2.54
N THR A 57 -1.00 -21.13 3.40
CA THR A 57 -1.96 -20.41 4.26
C THR A 57 -1.26 -19.45 5.22
N TRP A 58 -0.13 -19.85 5.82
CA TRP A 58 0.62 -18.98 6.74
C TRP A 58 1.19 -17.75 6.04
N VAL A 59 1.66 -17.86 4.79
CA VAL A 59 2.14 -16.70 4.02
C VAL A 59 1.02 -15.71 3.73
N ILE A 60 -0.16 -16.18 3.29
CA ILE A 60 -1.33 -15.30 3.06
C ILE A 60 -1.75 -14.62 4.36
N THR A 61 -1.74 -15.36 5.47
CA THR A 61 -2.07 -14.83 6.79
C THR A 61 -1.05 -13.76 7.24
N SER A 62 0.25 -14.01 7.05
CA SER A 62 1.31 -13.03 7.32
C SER A 62 1.18 -11.78 6.45
N PHE A 63 0.81 -11.93 5.18
CA PHE A 63 0.55 -10.78 4.30
C PHE A 63 -0.63 -9.94 4.81
N ALA A 64 -1.73 -10.56 5.25
CA ALA A 64 -2.87 -9.86 5.84
C ALA A 64 -2.48 -9.13 7.15
N VAL A 65 -1.71 -9.77 8.02
CA VAL A 65 -1.20 -9.16 9.27
C VAL A 65 -0.27 -7.98 8.97
N ALA A 66 0.63 -8.12 8.00
CA ALA A 66 1.52 -7.04 7.57
C ALA A 66 0.72 -5.83 7.05
N ASN A 67 -0.29 -6.06 6.21
CA ASN A 67 -1.19 -5.01 5.74
C ASN A 67 -1.94 -4.33 6.90
N ALA A 68 -2.45 -5.10 7.86
CA ALA A 68 -3.15 -4.57 9.02
C ALA A 68 -2.25 -3.67 9.88
N ILE A 69 -0.96 -3.99 10.00
CA ILE A 69 0.03 -3.16 10.70
C ILE A 69 0.42 -1.93 9.86
N ALA A 70 0.52 -2.10 8.53
CA ALA A 70 0.96 -1.05 7.63
C ALA A 70 -0.01 0.14 7.59
N VAL A 71 -1.33 -0.07 7.71
CA VAL A 71 -2.32 1.03 7.69
C VAL A 71 -2.11 2.06 8.81
N PRO A 72 -2.13 1.70 10.11
CA PRO A 72 -1.89 2.66 11.18
C PRO A 72 -0.46 3.20 11.17
N LEU A 73 0.52 2.36 10.81
CA LEU A 73 1.92 2.79 10.69
C LEU A 73 2.06 3.89 9.63
N THR A 74 1.44 3.73 8.47
CA THR A 74 1.43 4.73 7.38
C THR A 74 0.78 6.03 7.86
N GLY A 75 -0.30 5.96 8.66
CA GLY A 75 -0.93 7.14 9.27
C GLY A 75 0.03 7.92 10.17
N TRP A 76 0.71 7.22 11.09
CA TRP A 76 1.73 7.84 11.96
C TRP A 76 2.93 8.38 11.17
N LEU A 77 3.39 7.62 10.16
CA LEU A 77 4.55 7.97 9.35
C LEU A 77 4.24 9.18 8.45
N THR A 78 3.02 9.29 7.94
CA THR A 78 2.54 10.45 7.19
C THR A 78 2.59 11.72 8.04
N GLN A 79 2.18 11.65 9.31
CA GLN A 79 2.25 12.77 10.24
C GLN A 79 3.69 13.18 10.56
N ARG A 80 4.63 12.22 10.58
CA ARG A 80 6.03 12.46 10.96
C ARG A 80 6.92 12.94 9.82
N ILE A 81 6.77 12.39 8.61
CA ILE A 81 7.68 12.63 7.48
C ILE A 81 7.01 13.47 6.36
N GLY A 82 5.68 13.58 6.38
CA GLY A 82 4.88 14.25 5.36
C GLY A 82 4.41 13.31 4.24
N GLN A 83 3.18 13.53 3.76
CA GLN A 83 2.47 12.66 2.82
C GLN A 83 3.21 12.46 1.49
N VAL A 84 3.71 13.55 0.88
CA VAL A 84 4.36 13.50 -0.43
C VAL A 84 5.70 12.76 -0.36
N ARG A 85 6.52 13.04 0.65
CA ARG A 85 7.82 12.36 0.83
C ARG A 85 7.65 10.87 1.09
N LEU A 86 6.66 10.52 1.91
CA LEU A 86 6.35 9.13 2.19
C LEU A 86 5.88 8.41 0.92
N PHE A 87 4.94 9.01 0.17
CA PHE A 87 4.46 8.44 -1.09
C PHE A 87 5.60 8.17 -2.08
N VAL A 88 6.44 9.18 -2.34
CA VAL A 88 7.55 9.04 -3.30
C VAL A 88 8.57 7.99 -2.83
N THR A 89 8.90 7.97 -1.52
CA THR A 89 9.84 6.98 -0.97
C THR A 89 9.28 5.56 -1.08
N SER A 90 8.00 5.35 -0.78
CA SER A 90 7.35 4.04 -0.91
C SER A 90 7.31 3.57 -2.36
N VAL A 91 6.99 4.47 -3.30
CA VAL A 91 7.01 4.13 -4.74
C VAL A 91 8.42 3.74 -5.18
N MET A 92 9.46 4.46 -4.74
CA MET A 92 10.86 4.15 -5.07
C MET A 92 11.38 2.85 -4.43
N LEU A 93 10.82 2.44 -3.29
CA LEU A 93 11.18 1.20 -2.60
C LEU A 93 10.52 -0.02 -3.25
N PHE A 94 9.39 0.20 -3.92
CA PHE A 94 8.57 -0.84 -4.51
C PHE A 94 8.88 -1.07 -6.00
N VAL A 95 9.21 -0.01 -6.75
CA VAL A 95 9.76 -0.07 -8.13
C VAL A 95 11.21 -0.51 -8.10
#